data_AF-A0A7X0DVL9-F1
#
_entry.id   AF-A0A7X0DVL9-F1
#
_cell.length_a   1.000
_cell.length_b   1.000
_cell.length_c   1.000
_cell.angle_alpha   90.00
_cell.angle_beta   90.00
_cell.angle_gamma   90.00
#
_symmetry.space_group_name_H-M   'P 1'
#
loop_
_entity.id
_entity.type
_entity.pdbx_description
1 polymer ?
#
loop_
_entity_poly.entity_id
_entity_poly.type
_entity_poly.pdbx_seq_one_letter_code
_entity_poly.pdbx_strand_id
1 'polypeptide(L)'
;MRHLTFSWQGVTALLFCMAALVTLPLLAEGAAQPFTDGTASLVFTIVVAAALLSFAPQPAAYRATVLFIGAHGAAWMLLSALSGNEGMATRAYFLLLFSCWLLAWRCVTELSKLQPVTAFGKSALQLLIPAIFGAWILILWEAATRGAGIPFIILPPPSAIGARIMASLPILGADVRQTIFKAVLIGYVVGCLSGFAVAVLADRITFLRRGLLPIGNMVSALPIIGVAPVMVMWFGFDWPSKAAVVIIMTFFPMLVNTVAGLAASGSMERDLMRTYASSDWQTLLKLKLPAAMPFIFNALKINSTLALIGAIVAEFFGTPIVGMGFRISTEIGRMNVDMVWAEIAIAALAGSIFYGIIALTERAVTFWHPSIRGG
;
A
#
# COMPACT_ATOMS: atom_id res chain seq x y z
N MET A 1 15.88 43.29 -4.78
CA MET A 1 16.19 42.35 -5.89
C MET A 1 15.70 40.98 -5.47
N ARG A 2 14.75 40.35 -6.18
CA ARG A 2 14.32 38.99 -5.81
C ARG A 2 15.37 38.01 -6.35
N HIS A 3 16.04 37.28 -5.45
CA HIS A 3 17.06 36.31 -5.80
C HIS A 3 16.47 35.06 -6.47
N LEU A 4 17.19 34.49 -7.45
CA LEU A 4 16.86 33.21 -8.05
C LEU A 4 16.79 32.12 -6.98
N THR A 5 15.76 31.26 -7.06
CA THR A 5 15.59 30.13 -6.13
C THR A 5 16.14 28.86 -6.75
N PHE A 6 17.46 28.69 -6.67
CA PHE A 6 18.11 27.45 -7.10
C PHE A 6 17.72 26.29 -6.19
N SER A 7 17.48 25.13 -6.79
CA SER A 7 17.26 23.88 -6.08
C SER A 7 18.17 22.82 -6.68
N TRP A 8 18.74 21.97 -5.82
CA TRP A 8 19.62 20.90 -6.28
C TRP A 8 18.88 19.96 -7.24
N GLN A 9 17.59 19.67 -7.01
CA GLN A 9 16.80 18.81 -7.90
C GLN A 9 16.72 19.39 -9.31
N GLY A 10 16.46 20.70 -9.44
CA GLY A 10 16.37 21.34 -10.75
C GLY A 10 17.72 21.43 -11.47
N VAL A 11 18.81 21.69 -10.72
CA VAL A 11 20.16 21.73 -11.30
C VAL A 11 20.57 20.34 -11.77
N THR A 12 20.37 19.32 -10.94
CA THR A 12 20.65 17.93 -11.29
C THR A 12 19.79 17.46 -12.47
N ALA A 13 18.51 17.85 -12.54
CA ALA A 13 17.65 17.57 -13.68
C ALA A 13 18.21 18.17 -14.99
N LEU A 14 18.70 19.42 -14.97
CA LEU A 14 19.36 20.03 -16.12
C LEU A 14 20.65 19.30 -16.51
N LEU A 15 21.46 18.86 -15.54
CA LEU A 15 22.67 18.08 -15.82
C LEU A 15 22.33 16.75 -16.51
N PHE A 16 21.31 16.03 -16.03
CA PHE A 16 20.83 14.81 -16.68
C PHE A 16 20.23 15.06 -18.06
N CYS A 17 19.53 16.18 -18.24
CA CYS A 17 19.02 16.62 -19.55
C CYS A 17 20.17 16.88 -20.53
N MET A 18 21.22 17.58 -20.09
CA MET A 18 22.41 17.83 -20.92
C MET A 18 23.16 16.52 -21.25
N ALA A 19 23.31 15.61 -20.28
CA ALA A 19 23.92 14.30 -20.51
C ALA A 19 23.09 13.45 -21.49
N ALA A 20 21.75 13.51 -21.41
CA ALA A 20 20.86 12.86 -22.36
C ALA A 20 21.04 13.39 -23.78
N LEU A 21 21.22 14.71 -23.94
CA LEU A 21 21.43 15.35 -25.24
C LEU A 21 22.71 14.84 -25.93
N VAL A 22 23.78 14.64 -25.15
CA VAL A 22 25.07 14.14 -25.65
C VAL A 22 25.04 12.64 -25.99
N THR A 23 24.05 11.91 -25.47
CA THR A 23 23.94 10.44 -25.63
C THR A 23 22.78 10.01 -26.53
N LEU A 24 22.24 10.93 -27.33
CA LEU A 24 21.21 10.65 -28.34
C LEU A 24 21.66 9.56 -29.34
N PRO A 25 20.72 8.82 -29.94
CA PRO A 25 19.25 9.00 -29.96
C PRO A 25 18.52 8.49 -28.71
N LEU A 26 17.25 8.91 -28.49
CA LEU A 26 16.40 8.45 -27.37
C LEU A 26 15.98 6.96 -27.51
N LEU A 27 15.81 6.49 -28.74
CA LEU A 27 15.50 5.10 -29.07
C LEU A 27 16.61 4.53 -29.95
N ALA A 28 16.87 3.23 -29.82
CA ALA A 28 17.91 2.54 -30.57
C ALA A 28 17.66 2.56 -32.09
N GLU A 29 18.74 2.46 -32.86
CA GLU A 29 18.68 2.32 -34.32
C GLU A 29 17.90 1.04 -34.67
N GLY A 30 16.82 1.17 -35.44
CA GLY A 30 15.89 0.06 -35.75
C GLY A 30 14.55 0.11 -35.01
N ALA A 31 14.29 1.14 -34.19
CA ALA A 31 12.95 1.43 -33.69
C ALA A 31 11.93 1.52 -34.85
N ALA A 32 10.81 0.80 -34.74
CA ALA A 32 9.79 0.71 -35.78
C ALA A 32 9.03 2.05 -35.97
N GLN A 33 8.92 2.84 -34.89
CA GLN A 33 8.29 4.16 -34.86
C GLN A 33 9.18 5.12 -34.07
N PRO A 34 10.34 5.56 -34.60
CA PRO A 34 11.26 6.40 -33.86
C PRO A 34 10.62 7.76 -33.55
N PHE A 35 11.05 8.39 -32.46
CA PHE A 35 10.71 9.79 -32.21
C PHE A 35 11.08 10.64 -33.43
N THR A 36 10.15 11.47 -33.90
CA THR A 36 10.54 12.53 -34.84
C THR A 36 11.49 13.50 -34.14
N ASP A 37 12.45 14.07 -34.86
CA ASP A 37 13.40 15.05 -34.29
C ASP A 37 12.69 16.23 -33.61
N GLY A 38 11.54 16.64 -34.14
CA GLY A 38 10.68 17.68 -33.57
C GLY A 38 10.07 17.27 -32.23
N THR A 39 9.65 16.02 -32.07
CA THR A 39 9.10 15.56 -30.79
C THR A 39 10.19 15.39 -29.73
N ALA A 40 11.36 14.85 -30.10
CA ALA A 40 12.49 14.72 -29.18
C ALA A 40 12.92 16.11 -28.66
N SER A 41 13.18 17.06 -29.57
CA SER A 41 13.54 18.43 -29.20
C SER A 41 12.49 19.14 -28.34
N LEU A 42 11.20 18.86 -28.57
CA LEU A 42 10.11 19.36 -27.72
C LEU A 42 10.19 18.82 -26.28
N VAL A 43 10.49 17.53 -26.07
CA VAL A 43 10.66 16.96 -24.72
C VAL A 43 11.82 17.66 -23.99
N PHE A 44 12.98 17.81 -24.63
CA PHE A 44 14.12 18.54 -24.05
C PHE A 44 13.73 19.98 -23.70
N THR A 45 13.03 20.67 -24.60
CA THR A 45 12.58 22.06 -24.41
C THR A 45 11.65 22.17 -23.22
N ILE A 46 10.68 21.26 -23.07
CA ILE A 46 9.75 21.23 -21.93
C ILE A 46 10.51 21.03 -20.62
N VAL A 47 11.42 20.06 -20.56
CA VAL A 47 12.21 19.76 -19.36
C VAL A 47 13.09 20.95 -18.95
N VAL A 48 13.82 21.52 -19.91
CA VAL A 48 14.69 22.68 -19.67
C VAL A 48 13.86 23.91 -19.27
N ALA A 49 12.77 24.21 -19.97
CA ALA A 49 11.89 25.32 -19.65
C ALA A 49 11.29 25.17 -18.26
N ALA A 50 10.78 23.99 -17.90
CA ALA A 50 10.22 23.72 -16.57
C ALA A 50 11.27 23.91 -15.46
N ALA A 51 12.49 23.41 -15.66
CA ALA A 51 13.59 23.61 -14.74
C ALA A 51 13.96 25.09 -14.57
N LEU A 52 14.17 25.82 -15.67
CA LEU A 52 14.56 27.23 -15.65
C LEU A 52 13.47 28.14 -15.07
N LEU A 53 12.21 27.98 -15.49
CA LEU A 53 11.07 28.73 -14.97
C LEU A 53 10.86 28.46 -13.47
N SER A 54 11.19 27.27 -12.98
CA SER A 54 11.12 26.96 -11.55
C SER A 54 12.21 27.65 -10.72
N PHE A 55 13.30 28.14 -11.31
CA PHE A 55 14.30 28.96 -10.62
C PHE A 55 13.91 30.44 -10.52
N ALA A 56 12.96 30.89 -11.34
CA ALA A 56 12.49 32.27 -11.31
C ALA A 56 11.89 32.60 -9.93
N PRO A 57 12.02 33.85 -9.45
CA PRO A 57 11.54 34.29 -8.15
C PRO A 57 10.01 34.49 -8.12
N GLN A 58 9.29 33.40 -8.41
CA GLN A 58 7.84 33.33 -8.49
C GLN A 58 7.25 32.64 -7.24
N PRO A 59 5.94 32.81 -6.97
CA PRO A 59 5.27 32.11 -5.87
C PRO A 59 5.38 30.58 -5.99
N ALA A 60 5.36 29.88 -4.86
CA ALA A 60 5.47 28.41 -4.83
C ALA A 60 4.38 27.72 -5.66
N ALA A 61 3.15 28.27 -5.69
CA ALA A 61 2.07 27.73 -6.51
C ALA A 61 2.37 27.77 -8.00
N TYR A 62 2.95 28.88 -8.49
CA TYR A 62 3.37 28.99 -9.89
C TYR A 62 4.46 27.96 -10.22
N ARG A 63 5.48 27.84 -9.36
CA ARG A 63 6.56 26.86 -9.56
C ARG A 63 6.03 25.43 -9.55
N ALA A 64 5.14 25.10 -8.61
CA ALA A 64 4.50 23.79 -8.54
C ALA A 64 3.73 23.46 -9.82
N THR A 65 2.93 24.40 -10.34
CA THR A 65 2.17 24.21 -11.59
C THR A 65 3.08 24.00 -12.79
N VAL A 66 4.11 24.83 -12.95
CA VAL A 66 5.08 24.70 -14.06
C VAL A 66 5.80 23.36 -14.00
N LEU A 67 6.26 22.96 -12.80
CA LEU A 67 6.94 21.67 -12.61
C LEU A 67 5.98 20.50 -12.83
N PHE A 68 4.71 20.62 -12.42
CA PHE A 68 3.70 19.59 -12.63
C PHE A 68 3.46 19.37 -14.13
N ILE A 69 3.12 20.43 -14.86
CA ILE A 69 2.86 20.37 -16.30
C ILE A 69 4.11 19.88 -17.05
N GLY A 70 5.27 20.45 -16.74
CA GLY A 70 6.53 20.13 -17.41
C GLY A 70 6.98 18.69 -17.20
N ALA A 71 7.05 18.24 -15.94
CA ALA A 71 7.51 16.90 -15.61
C ALA A 71 6.57 15.80 -16.15
N HIS A 72 5.25 15.95 -15.95
CA HIS A 72 4.28 14.95 -16.38
C HIS A 72 4.06 14.97 -17.89
N GLY A 73 4.03 16.17 -18.50
CA GLY A 73 3.91 16.30 -19.96
C GLY A 73 5.11 15.69 -20.69
N ALA A 74 6.33 15.97 -20.24
CA ALA A 74 7.53 15.36 -20.81
C ALA A 74 7.55 13.84 -20.60
N ALA A 75 7.20 13.35 -19.40
CA ALA A 75 7.12 11.91 -19.12
C ALA A 75 6.07 11.19 -19.98
N TRP A 76 4.91 11.83 -20.20
CA TRP A 76 3.86 11.30 -21.07
C TRP A 76 4.35 11.13 -22.51
N MET A 77 5.04 12.13 -23.05
CA MET A 77 5.62 12.06 -24.39
C MET A 77 6.70 10.97 -24.51
N LEU A 78 7.53 10.81 -23.48
CA LEU A 78 8.51 9.72 -23.40
C LEU A 78 7.83 8.35 -23.44
N LEU A 79 6.80 8.15 -22.61
CA LEU A 79 6.03 6.90 -22.57
C LEU A 79 5.32 6.61 -23.89
N SER A 80 4.72 7.61 -24.55
CA SER A 80 4.01 7.40 -25.80
C SER A 80 4.93 6.91 -26.92
N ALA A 81 6.21 7.27 -26.89
CA ALA A 81 7.19 6.80 -27.87
C ALA A 81 7.65 5.36 -27.69
N LEU A 82 7.41 4.75 -26.51
CA LEU A 82 7.71 3.34 -26.31
C LEU A 82 6.70 2.42 -26.99
N SER A 83 5.54 2.92 -27.39
CA SER A 83 4.50 2.13 -28.05
C SER A 83 4.98 1.58 -29.39
N GLY A 84 5.19 0.26 -29.46
CA GLY A 84 5.72 -0.41 -30.65
C GLY A 84 7.26 -0.38 -30.75
N ASN A 85 7.94 0.14 -29.72
CA ASN A 85 9.41 0.19 -29.62
C ASN A 85 9.87 -0.37 -28.26
N GLU A 86 9.16 -1.34 -27.71
CA GLU A 86 9.50 -1.97 -26.44
C GLU A 86 10.92 -2.56 -26.48
N GLY A 87 11.73 -2.28 -25.46
CA GLY A 87 13.12 -2.70 -25.37
C GLY A 87 14.12 -1.83 -26.13
N MET A 88 13.67 -0.78 -26.81
CA MET A 88 14.53 0.08 -27.62
C MET A 88 14.98 1.36 -26.90
N ALA A 89 14.65 1.56 -25.62
CA ALA A 89 15.04 2.78 -24.92
C ALA A 89 16.55 2.84 -24.67
N THR A 90 17.19 3.94 -25.04
CA THR A 90 18.63 4.14 -24.84
C THR A 90 18.92 4.78 -23.48
N ARG A 91 20.21 4.99 -23.19
CA ARG A 91 20.65 5.75 -22.02
C ARG A 91 20.06 7.16 -22.00
N ALA A 92 19.97 7.84 -23.15
CA ALA A 92 19.40 9.19 -23.22
C ALA A 92 17.94 9.23 -22.75
N TYR A 93 17.15 8.21 -23.10
CA TYR A 93 15.77 8.07 -22.62
C TYR A 93 15.70 8.01 -21.09
N PHE A 94 16.48 7.14 -20.46
CA PHE A 94 16.46 6.98 -19.02
C PHE A 94 17.00 8.21 -18.26
N LEU A 95 18.02 8.88 -18.80
CA LEU A 95 18.53 10.13 -18.23
C LEU A 95 17.46 11.23 -18.29
N LEU A 96 16.73 11.33 -19.40
CA LEU A 96 15.66 12.32 -19.57
C LEU A 96 14.43 12.00 -18.69
N LEU A 97 14.08 10.71 -18.56
CA LEU A 97 13.05 10.24 -17.61
C LEU A 97 13.44 10.58 -16.16
N PHE A 98 14.70 10.36 -15.78
CA PHE A 98 15.21 10.69 -14.45
C PHE A 98 15.18 12.20 -14.18
N SER A 99 15.49 13.01 -15.19
CA SER A 99 15.31 14.47 -15.13
C SER A 99 13.85 14.85 -14.84
N CYS A 100 12.89 14.23 -15.53
CA CYS A 100 11.46 14.47 -15.28
C CYS A 100 11.06 14.06 -13.85
N TRP A 101 11.56 12.93 -13.35
CA TRP A 101 11.31 12.47 -11.97
C TRP A 101 11.84 13.45 -10.92
N LEU A 102 13.05 14.00 -11.11
CA LEU A 102 13.61 15.03 -10.23
C LEU A 102 12.78 16.31 -10.23
N LEU A 103 12.25 16.73 -11.38
CA LEU A 103 11.35 17.88 -11.48
C LEU A 103 10.00 17.61 -10.80
N ALA A 104 9.48 16.39 -10.86
CA ALA A 104 8.29 16.00 -10.11
C ALA A 104 8.52 15.96 -8.60
N TRP A 105 9.67 15.48 -8.13
CA TRP A 105 10.05 15.57 -6.72
C TRP A 105 10.13 17.04 -6.29
N ARG A 106 10.73 17.90 -7.13
CA ARG A 106 10.72 19.34 -6.86
C ARG A 106 9.29 19.90 -6.82
N CYS A 107 8.39 19.46 -7.69
CA CYS A 107 6.97 19.85 -7.67
C CYS A 107 6.35 19.56 -6.30
N VAL A 108 6.53 18.33 -5.77
CA VAL A 108 6.07 17.95 -4.43
C VAL A 108 6.69 18.83 -3.34
N THR A 109 7.97 19.16 -3.46
CA THR A 109 8.68 20.05 -2.52
C THR A 109 8.13 21.48 -2.53
N GLU A 110 7.65 21.96 -3.67
CA GLU A 110 6.99 23.28 -3.76
C GLU A 110 5.55 23.23 -3.27
N LEU A 111 4.82 22.15 -3.55
CA LEU A 111 3.47 21.93 -3.02
C LEU A 111 3.45 21.88 -1.49
N SER A 112 4.46 21.26 -0.87
CA SER A 112 4.55 21.17 0.61
C SER A 112 4.82 22.51 1.29
N LYS A 113 5.26 23.54 0.55
CA LYS A 113 5.45 24.91 1.07
C LYS A 113 4.15 25.71 1.07
N LEU A 114 3.11 25.24 0.39
CA LEU A 114 1.82 25.93 0.33
C LEU A 114 1.09 25.80 1.66
N GLN A 115 0.60 26.93 2.18
CA GLN A 115 -0.23 26.98 3.38
C GLN A 115 -1.67 27.36 2.99
N PRO A 116 -2.50 26.39 2.58
CA PRO A 116 -3.87 26.67 2.16
C PRO A 116 -4.72 27.20 3.32
N VAL A 117 -5.43 28.29 3.05
CA VAL A 117 -6.32 28.95 4.03
C VAL A 117 -7.65 28.19 4.15
N THR A 118 -8.10 27.53 3.10
CA THR A 118 -9.38 26.79 3.07
C THR A 118 -9.21 25.30 3.45
N ALA A 119 -10.24 24.71 4.08
CA ALA A 119 -10.25 23.29 4.43
C ALA A 119 -10.17 22.39 3.17
N PHE A 120 -10.80 22.81 2.07
CA PHE A 120 -10.67 22.14 0.78
C PHE A 120 -9.23 22.16 0.27
N GLY A 121 -8.54 23.31 0.33
CA GLY A 121 -7.15 23.41 -0.10
C GLY A 121 -6.20 22.52 0.72
N LYS A 122 -6.44 22.40 2.03
CA LYS A 122 -5.70 21.47 2.91
C LYS A 122 -5.90 20.02 2.48
N SER A 123 -7.16 19.61 2.30
CA SER A 123 -7.50 18.23 1.89
C SER A 123 -6.98 17.91 0.49
N ALA A 124 -7.07 18.86 -0.44
CA ALA A 124 -6.56 18.72 -1.79
C ALA A 124 -5.03 18.51 -1.81
N LEU A 125 -4.25 19.27 -1.03
CA LEU A 125 -2.81 19.06 -0.94
C LEU A 125 -2.46 17.73 -0.25
N GLN A 126 -3.20 17.34 0.78
CA GLN A 126 -3.02 16.06 1.47
C GLN A 126 -3.23 14.86 0.54
N LEU A 127 -4.07 14.98 -0.49
CA LEU A 127 -4.28 13.94 -1.49
C LEU A 127 -3.32 14.06 -2.69
N LEU A 128 -3.09 15.29 -3.17
CA LEU A 128 -2.30 15.56 -4.38
C LEU A 128 -0.84 15.14 -4.20
N ILE A 129 -0.23 15.43 -3.05
CA ILE A 129 1.19 15.11 -2.80
C ILE A 129 1.44 13.59 -2.86
N PRO A 130 0.72 12.74 -2.09
CA PRO A 130 0.83 11.29 -2.23
C PRO A 130 0.43 10.78 -3.61
N ALA A 131 -0.56 11.40 -4.27
CA ALA A 131 -0.97 11.00 -5.61
C ALA A 131 0.13 11.21 -6.66
N ILE A 132 0.84 12.35 -6.64
CA ILE A 132 1.99 12.59 -7.53
C ILE A 132 3.09 11.56 -7.26
N PHE A 133 3.40 11.30 -6.00
CA PHE A 133 4.40 10.30 -5.63
C PHE A 133 4.03 8.89 -6.15
N GLY A 134 2.80 8.45 -5.92
CA GLY A 134 2.29 7.17 -6.42
C GLY A 134 2.24 7.09 -7.94
N ALA A 135 1.82 8.17 -8.61
CA ALA A 135 1.82 8.25 -10.07
C ALA A 135 3.24 8.10 -10.64
N TRP A 136 4.24 8.73 -10.03
CA TRP A 136 5.62 8.59 -10.47
C TRP A 136 6.22 7.20 -10.24
N ILE A 137 5.79 6.47 -9.21
CA ILE A 137 6.15 5.05 -9.07
C ILE A 137 5.63 4.25 -10.27
N LEU A 138 4.37 4.45 -10.67
CA LEU A 138 3.77 3.76 -11.82
C LEU A 138 4.41 4.18 -13.15
N ILE A 139 4.67 5.49 -13.35
CA ILE A 139 5.33 6.01 -14.56
C ILE A 139 6.73 5.42 -14.70
N LEU A 140 7.52 5.41 -13.62
CA LEU A 140 8.87 4.82 -13.64
C LEU A 140 8.81 3.32 -13.88
N TRP A 141 7.87 2.60 -13.27
CA TRP A 141 7.70 1.16 -13.49
C TRP A 141 7.31 0.86 -14.96
N GLU A 142 6.32 1.57 -15.52
CA GLU A 142 5.91 1.47 -16.93
C GLU A 142 7.08 1.77 -17.87
N ALA A 143 7.77 2.89 -17.65
CA ALA A 143 8.87 3.32 -18.51
C ALA A 143 10.08 2.38 -18.42
N ALA A 144 10.38 1.83 -17.23
CA ALA A 144 11.47 0.88 -17.05
C ALA A 144 11.15 -0.46 -17.70
N THR A 145 9.97 -1.03 -17.46
CA THR A 145 9.57 -2.32 -18.04
C THR A 145 9.52 -2.28 -19.55
N ARG A 146 8.83 -1.29 -20.12
CA ARG A 146 8.71 -1.16 -21.58
C ARG A 146 9.98 -0.65 -22.23
N GLY A 147 10.66 0.32 -21.61
CA GLY A 147 11.86 0.91 -22.18
C GLY A 147 13.03 -0.07 -22.21
N ALA A 148 13.27 -0.79 -21.11
CA ALA A 148 14.36 -1.76 -21.03
C ALA A 148 13.99 -3.12 -21.64
N GLY A 149 12.73 -3.31 -22.08
CA GLY A 149 12.29 -4.57 -22.68
C GLY A 149 12.28 -5.71 -21.68
N ILE A 150 11.92 -5.41 -20.42
CA ILE A 150 11.85 -6.43 -19.37
C ILE A 150 10.84 -7.50 -19.83
N PRO A 151 11.22 -8.79 -19.84
CA PRO A 151 10.32 -9.85 -20.26
C PRO A 151 9.00 -9.80 -19.47
N PHE A 152 7.88 -9.86 -20.19
CA PHE A 152 6.53 -9.75 -19.61
C PHE A 152 6.27 -10.78 -18.51
N ILE A 153 6.86 -11.97 -18.63
CA ILE A 153 6.78 -13.04 -17.64
C ILE A 153 7.42 -12.67 -16.29
N ILE A 154 8.43 -11.80 -16.30
CA ILE A 154 9.14 -11.37 -15.08
C ILE A 154 8.37 -10.24 -14.41
N LEU A 155 8.04 -9.20 -15.17
CA LEU A 155 7.40 -8.01 -14.65
C LEU A 155 6.58 -7.32 -15.74
N PRO A 156 5.24 -7.47 -15.75
CA PRO A 156 4.40 -6.80 -16.72
C PRO A 156 4.33 -5.29 -16.41
N PRO A 157 4.12 -4.45 -17.44
CA PRO A 157 3.92 -3.02 -17.25
C PRO A 157 2.59 -2.75 -16.51
N PRO A 158 2.50 -1.71 -15.65
CA PRO A 158 1.26 -1.31 -14.99
C PRO A 158 0.06 -1.15 -15.91
N SER A 159 0.27 -0.65 -17.13
CA SER A 159 -0.79 -0.50 -18.13
C SER A 159 -1.42 -1.84 -18.52
N ALA A 160 -0.63 -2.91 -18.66
CA ALA A 160 -1.13 -4.25 -18.95
C ALA A 160 -1.93 -4.83 -17.78
N ILE A 161 -1.48 -4.59 -16.54
CA ILE A 161 -2.21 -4.99 -15.33
C ILE A 161 -3.59 -4.29 -15.30
N GLY A 162 -3.62 -2.97 -15.56
CA GLY A 162 -4.86 -2.19 -15.61
C GLY A 162 -5.81 -2.68 -16.72
N ALA A 163 -5.29 -2.93 -17.92
CA ALA A 163 -6.07 -3.48 -19.03
C ALA A 163 -6.65 -4.86 -18.67
N ARG A 164 -5.86 -5.72 -18.02
CA ARG A 164 -6.29 -7.05 -17.58
C ARG A 164 -7.40 -6.98 -16.53
N ILE A 165 -7.28 -6.06 -15.58
CA ILE A 165 -8.33 -5.80 -14.57
C ILE A 165 -9.65 -5.43 -15.26
N MET A 166 -9.61 -4.47 -16.18
CA MET A 166 -10.81 -4.02 -16.90
C MET A 166 -11.44 -5.12 -17.76
N ALA A 167 -10.61 -5.94 -18.41
CA ALA A 167 -11.10 -7.05 -19.25
C ALA A 167 -11.65 -8.24 -18.45
N SER A 168 -11.26 -8.39 -17.17
CA SER A 168 -11.54 -9.59 -16.37
C SER A 168 -12.39 -9.32 -15.12
N LEU A 169 -13.10 -8.19 -15.06
CA LEU A 169 -13.90 -7.78 -13.90
C LEU A 169 -14.85 -8.86 -13.36
N PRO A 170 -15.58 -9.66 -14.18
CA PRO A 170 -16.47 -10.69 -13.64
C PRO A 170 -15.71 -11.79 -12.89
N ILE A 171 -14.54 -12.19 -13.41
CA ILE A 171 -13.69 -13.23 -12.81
C ILE A 171 -13.10 -12.70 -11.50
N LEU A 172 -12.47 -11.53 -11.55
CA LEU A 172 -11.87 -10.87 -10.40
C LEU A 172 -12.91 -10.56 -9.32
N GLY A 173 -14.13 -10.17 -9.71
CA GLY A 173 -15.23 -9.95 -8.78
C GLY A 173 -15.70 -11.22 -8.08
N ALA A 174 -15.69 -12.37 -8.77
CA ALA A 174 -15.98 -13.66 -8.16
C ALA A 174 -14.88 -14.08 -7.17
N ASP A 175 -13.62 -13.84 -7.52
CA ASP A 175 -12.46 -14.10 -6.67
C ASP A 175 -12.50 -13.22 -5.41
N VAL A 176 -12.77 -11.91 -5.55
CA VAL A 176 -13.05 -10.98 -4.44
C VAL A 176 -14.18 -11.48 -3.55
N ARG A 177 -15.30 -11.93 -4.14
CA ARG A 177 -16.46 -12.43 -3.39
C ARG A 177 -16.09 -13.65 -2.54
N GLN A 178 -15.34 -14.58 -3.10
CA GLN A 178 -14.94 -15.80 -2.40
C GLN A 178 -13.93 -15.48 -1.29
N THR A 179 -12.83 -14.82 -1.63
CA THR A 179 -11.72 -14.59 -0.72
C THR A 179 -12.10 -13.61 0.38
N ILE A 180 -12.66 -12.46 0.03
CA ILE A 180 -12.92 -11.39 1.02
C ILE A 180 -14.20 -11.66 1.78
N PHE A 181 -15.32 -11.69 1.06
CA PHE A 181 -16.64 -11.61 1.70
C PHE A 181 -17.06 -12.91 2.38
N LYS A 182 -16.61 -14.07 1.88
CA LYS A 182 -16.89 -15.35 2.53
C LYS A 182 -15.79 -15.76 3.51
N ALA A 183 -14.52 -15.79 3.09
CA ALA A 183 -13.46 -16.32 3.93
C ALA A 183 -12.90 -15.29 4.93
N VAL A 184 -12.36 -14.16 4.44
CA VAL A 184 -11.65 -13.17 5.26
C VAL A 184 -12.56 -12.54 6.30
N LEU A 185 -13.74 -12.02 5.93
CA LEU A 185 -14.59 -11.29 6.88
C LEU A 185 -15.05 -12.20 8.04
N ILE A 186 -15.54 -13.40 7.72
CA ILE A 186 -16.01 -14.35 8.74
C ILE A 186 -14.84 -14.79 9.61
N GLY A 187 -13.73 -15.22 8.99
CA GLY A 187 -12.57 -15.68 9.74
C GLY A 187 -11.96 -14.60 10.63
N TYR A 188 -11.88 -13.37 10.12
CA TYR A 188 -11.35 -12.22 10.86
C TYR A 188 -12.22 -11.89 12.07
N VAL A 189 -13.54 -11.82 11.89
CA VAL A 189 -14.47 -11.52 12.98
C VAL A 189 -14.42 -12.61 14.04
N VAL A 190 -14.51 -13.88 13.64
CA VAL A 190 -14.49 -15.00 14.59
C VAL A 190 -13.14 -15.12 15.30
N GLY A 191 -12.03 -14.98 14.58
CA GLY A 191 -10.68 -15.04 15.16
C GLY A 191 -10.38 -13.88 16.11
N CYS A 192 -10.74 -12.66 15.72
CA CYS A 192 -10.60 -11.50 16.62
C CYS A 192 -11.50 -11.62 17.85
N LEU A 193 -12.77 -11.98 17.68
CA LEU A 193 -13.70 -12.11 18.82
C LEU A 193 -13.26 -13.21 19.79
N SER A 194 -12.84 -14.37 19.28
CA SER A 194 -12.34 -15.46 20.11
C SER A 194 -11.03 -15.09 20.83
N GLY A 195 -10.07 -14.47 20.14
CA GLY A 195 -8.83 -13.99 20.76
C GLY A 195 -9.08 -12.93 21.84
N PHE A 196 -9.99 -12.00 21.59
CA PHE A 196 -10.40 -10.98 22.54
C PHE A 196 -11.11 -11.61 23.77
N ALA A 197 -12.04 -12.53 23.55
CA ALA A 197 -12.75 -13.21 24.64
C ALA A 197 -11.79 -14.01 25.55
N VAL A 198 -10.85 -14.74 24.94
CA VAL A 198 -9.82 -15.48 25.68
C VAL A 198 -8.88 -14.52 26.44
N ALA A 199 -8.55 -13.35 25.87
CA ALA A 199 -7.75 -12.34 26.55
C ALA A 199 -8.44 -11.78 27.80
N VAL A 200 -9.73 -11.46 27.71
CA VAL A 200 -10.53 -10.98 28.84
C VAL A 200 -10.63 -12.06 29.92
N LEU A 201 -10.75 -13.34 29.54
CA LEU A 201 -10.72 -14.45 30.50
C LEU A 201 -9.34 -14.60 31.15
N ALA A 202 -8.26 -14.45 30.37
CA ALA A 202 -6.88 -14.53 30.84
C ALA A 202 -6.53 -13.42 31.83
N ASP A 203 -7.10 -12.22 31.71
CA ASP A 203 -6.91 -11.13 32.68
C ASP A 203 -7.37 -11.52 34.10
N ARG A 204 -8.38 -12.41 34.22
CA ARG A 204 -8.86 -12.90 35.52
C ARG A 204 -8.09 -14.10 36.07
N ILE A 205 -7.50 -14.90 35.19
CA ILE A 205 -6.85 -16.17 35.56
C ILE A 205 -5.34 -16.05 35.32
N THR A 206 -4.58 -15.80 36.38
CA THR A 206 -3.12 -15.63 36.33
C THR A 206 -2.39 -16.78 35.60
N PHE A 207 -2.88 -18.00 35.76
CA PHE A 207 -2.37 -19.18 35.04
C PHE A 207 -2.51 -19.03 33.52
N LEU A 208 -3.69 -18.64 33.04
CA LEU A 208 -3.94 -18.41 31.61
C LEU A 208 -3.07 -17.27 31.09
N ARG A 209 -2.97 -16.16 31.82
CA ARG A 209 -2.13 -15.02 31.41
C ARG A 209 -0.66 -15.42 31.22
N ARG A 210 -0.09 -16.21 32.14
CA ARG A 210 1.32 -16.64 32.06
C ARG A 210 1.53 -17.76 31.04
N GLY A 211 0.57 -18.66 30.88
CA GLY A 211 0.67 -19.80 29.95
C GLY A 211 0.36 -19.47 28.49
N LEU A 212 -0.61 -18.59 28.23
CA LEU A 212 -1.04 -18.27 26.87
C LEU A 212 -0.04 -17.42 26.09
N LEU A 213 0.72 -16.56 26.76
CA LEU A 213 1.70 -15.68 26.09
C LEU A 213 2.83 -16.48 25.40
N PRO A 214 3.53 -17.43 26.08
CA PRO A 214 4.51 -18.30 25.44
C PRO A 214 3.92 -19.16 24.31
N ILE A 215 2.72 -19.71 24.51
CA ILE A 215 2.04 -20.53 23.49
C ILE A 215 1.71 -19.68 22.27
N GLY A 216 1.23 -18.45 22.47
CA GLY A 216 0.92 -17.53 21.37
C GLY A 216 2.14 -17.18 20.53
N ASN A 217 3.30 -16.98 21.16
CA ASN A 217 4.55 -16.79 20.44
C ASN A 217 4.96 -18.04 19.65
N MET A 218 4.80 -19.24 20.22
CA MET A 218 5.09 -20.50 19.54
C MET A 218 4.19 -20.72 18.32
N VAL A 219 2.88 -20.49 18.46
CA VAL A 219 1.92 -20.69 17.37
C VAL A 219 2.11 -19.66 16.26
N SER A 220 2.51 -18.42 16.61
CA SER A 220 2.85 -17.38 15.63
C SER A 220 4.07 -17.75 14.78
N ALA A 221 4.92 -18.68 15.25
CA ALA A 221 6.06 -19.21 14.51
C ALA A 221 5.71 -20.41 13.60
N LEU A 222 4.49 -20.95 13.67
CA LEU A 222 4.09 -22.07 12.82
C LEU A 222 4.01 -21.61 11.35
N PRO A 223 4.58 -22.37 10.41
CA PRO A 223 4.52 -22.04 9.00
C PRO A 223 3.08 -22.20 8.50
N ILE A 224 2.40 -21.07 8.27
CA ILE A 224 0.99 -21.07 7.87
C ILE A 224 0.72 -21.83 6.57
N ILE A 225 1.72 -21.84 5.68
CA ILE A 225 1.71 -22.62 4.43
C ILE A 225 1.45 -24.11 4.72
N GLY A 226 2.01 -24.65 5.80
CA GLY A 226 1.78 -26.04 6.20
C GLY A 226 0.42 -26.29 6.87
N VAL A 227 -0.17 -25.26 7.49
CA VAL A 227 -1.48 -25.36 8.16
C VAL A 227 -2.63 -25.37 7.15
N ALA A 228 -2.48 -24.66 6.02
CA ALA A 228 -3.52 -24.54 5.00
C ALA A 228 -4.05 -25.90 4.47
N PRO A 229 -3.20 -26.85 4.01
CA PRO A 229 -3.67 -28.17 3.59
C PRO A 229 -4.40 -28.95 4.68
N VAL A 230 -3.98 -28.81 5.95
CA VAL A 230 -4.64 -29.48 7.09
C VAL A 230 -6.05 -28.91 7.29
N MET A 231 -6.21 -27.59 7.22
CA MET A 231 -7.54 -26.97 7.32
C MET A 231 -8.45 -27.39 6.16
N VAL A 232 -7.91 -27.58 4.95
CA VAL A 232 -8.66 -28.10 3.80
C VAL A 232 -9.10 -29.54 4.04
N MET A 233 -8.25 -30.38 4.62
CA MET A 233 -8.60 -31.75 4.98
C MET A 233 -9.71 -31.80 6.03
N TRP A 234 -9.73 -30.86 6.99
CA TRP A 234 -10.72 -30.83 8.07
C TRP A 234 -12.05 -30.19 7.66
N PHE A 235 -12.01 -29.09 6.90
CA PHE A 235 -13.17 -28.25 6.60
C PHE A 235 -13.58 -28.24 5.12
N GLY A 236 -12.88 -28.99 4.27
CA GLY A 236 -13.16 -29.13 2.84
C GLY A 236 -12.56 -28.02 1.96
N PHE A 237 -12.83 -28.08 0.66
CA PHE A 237 -12.22 -27.22 -0.37
C PHE A 237 -12.84 -25.82 -0.49
N ASP A 238 -14.02 -25.58 0.10
CA ASP A 238 -14.71 -24.29 0.00
C ASP A 238 -14.18 -23.28 1.04
N TRP A 239 -14.84 -22.13 1.18
CA TRP A 239 -14.48 -21.03 2.05
C TRP A 239 -14.30 -21.37 3.56
N PRO A 240 -14.94 -22.39 4.17
CA PRO A 240 -14.78 -22.65 5.61
C PRO A 240 -13.34 -22.98 6.01
N SER A 241 -12.58 -23.73 5.20
CA SER A 241 -11.17 -24.03 5.46
C SER A 241 -10.28 -22.79 5.43
N LYS A 242 -10.59 -21.85 4.53
CA LYS A 242 -9.88 -20.57 4.41
C LYS A 242 -10.18 -19.69 5.61
N ALA A 243 -11.44 -19.62 6.02
CA ALA A 243 -11.84 -18.93 7.24
C ALA A 243 -11.16 -19.53 8.48
N ALA A 244 -10.99 -20.86 8.57
CA ALA A 244 -10.28 -21.52 9.66
C ALA A 244 -8.80 -21.09 9.74
N VAL A 245 -8.10 -21.00 8.60
CA VAL A 245 -6.74 -20.45 8.54
C VAL A 245 -6.70 -19.01 9.05
N VAL A 246 -7.64 -18.17 8.60
CA VAL A 246 -7.75 -16.77 9.05
C VAL A 246 -8.01 -16.67 10.55
N ILE A 247 -8.87 -17.53 11.12
CA ILE A 247 -9.17 -17.56 12.56
C ILE A 247 -7.89 -17.78 13.35
N ILE A 248 -7.10 -18.80 12.99
CA ILE A 248 -5.85 -19.12 13.69
C ILE A 248 -4.87 -17.94 13.61
N MET A 249 -4.70 -17.34 12.43
CA MET A 249 -3.77 -16.23 12.24
C MET A 249 -4.16 -14.96 13.00
N THR A 250 -5.46 -14.71 13.15
CA THR A 250 -5.96 -13.48 13.77
C THR A 250 -6.20 -13.63 15.28
N PHE A 251 -6.40 -14.86 15.76
CA PHE A 251 -6.61 -15.17 17.17
C PHE A 251 -5.45 -14.71 18.05
N PHE A 252 -4.21 -15.08 17.70
CA PHE A 252 -3.06 -14.84 18.57
C PHE A 252 -2.64 -13.37 18.67
N PRO A 253 -2.50 -12.62 17.56
CA PRO A 253 -2.19 -11.19 17.66
C PRO A 253 -3.25 -10.44 18.48
N MET A 254 -4.53 -10.81 18.34
CA MET A 254 -5.62 -10.23 19.14
C MET A 254 -5.49 -10.57 20.62
N LEU A 255 -5.26 -11.84 20.93
CA LEU A 255 -5.06 -12.32 22.30
C LEU A 255 -3.90 -11.58 22.99
N VAL A 256 -2.73 -11.55 22.35
CA VAL A 256 -1.50 -10.98 22.92
C VAL A 256 -1.64 -9.48 23.13
N ASN A 257 -2.10 -8.73 22.13
CA ASN A 257 -2.27 -7.27 22.26
C ASN A 257 -3.34 -6.92 23.28
N THR A 258 -4.46 -7.65 23.34
CA THR A 258 -5.51 -7.37 24.31
C THR A 258 -5.03 -7.65 25.74
N VAL A 259 -4.31 -8.76 25.98
CA VAL A 259 -3.70 -9.04 27.29
C VAL A 259 -2.70 -7.95 27.69
N ALA A 260 -1.88 -7.48 26.76
CA ALA A 260 -0.95 -6.38 27.01
C ALA A 260 -1.69 -5.07 27.33
N GLY A 261 -2.73 -4.73 26.57
CA GLY A 261 -3.54 -3.53 26.77
C GLY A 261 -4.31 -3.53 28.09
N LEU A 262 -4.89 -4.67 28.48
CA LEU A 262 -5.57 -4.81 29.78
C LEU A 262 -4.62 -4.62 30.98
N ALA A 263 -3.32 -4.90 30.77
CA ALA A 263 -2.28 -4.68 31.77
C ALA A 263 -1.74 -3.24 31.80
N ALA A 264 -2.02 -2.42 30.78
CA ALA A 264 -1.43 -1.09 30.55
C ALA A 264 -1.96 0.00 31.51
N SER A 265 -3.13 -0.19 32.13
CA SER A 265 -3.62 0.72 33.18
C SER A 265 -2.60 0.82 34.32
N GLY A 266 -2.28 2.03 34.78
CA GLY A 266 -1.31 2.24 35.87
C GLY A 266 -1.80 1.72 37.23
N SER A 267 -0.89 1.69 38.20
CA SER A 267 -1.23 1.33 39.59
C SER A 267 -2.20 2.33 40.21
N MET A 268 -1.98 3.63 39.99
CA MET A 268 -2.79 4.70 40.56
C MET A 268 -4.25 4.65 40.12
N GLU A 269 -4.53 4.40 38.84
CA GLU A 269 -5.90 4.29 38.33
C GLU A 269 -6.60 3.06 38.89
N ARG A 270 -5.86 1.95 39.08
CA ARG A 270 -6.40 0.72 39.70
C ARG A 270 -6.68 0.93 41.19
N ASP A 271 -5.82 1.65 41.90
CA ASP A 271 -6.02 1.99 43.31
C ASP A 271 -7.22 2.94 43.49
N LEU A 272 -7.43 3.88 42.55
CA LEU A 272 -8.64 4.71 42.54
C LEU A 272 -9.92 3.88 42.43
N MET A 273 -9.95 2.89 41.52
CA MET A 273 -11.10 1.99 41.39
C MET A 273 -11.36 1.19 42.67
N ARG A 274 -10.31 0.78 43.38
CA ARG A 274 -10.40 0.10 44.69
C ARG A 274 -10.99 1.00 45.77
N THR A 275 -10.57 2.27 45.83
CA THR A 275 -11.13 3.26 46.79
C THR A 275 -12.62 3.50 46.56
N TYR A 276 -13.09 3.41 45.31
CA TYR A 276 -14.52 3.45 44.98
C TYR A 276 -15.27 2.13 45.21
N ALA A 277 -14.64 1.12 45.81
CA ALA A 277 -15.19 -0.23 45.98
C ALA A 277 -15.72 -0.82 44.66
N SER A 278 -15.06 -0.52 43.53
CA SER A 278 -15.49 -0.98 42.22
C SER A 278 -15.27 -2.48 42.08
N SER A 279 -16.30 -3.18 41.61
CA SER A 279 -16.20 -4.60 41.23
C SER A 279 -15.23 -4.82 40.07
N ASP A 280 -14.76 -6.06 39.88
CA ASP A 280 -13.87 -6.41 38.76
C ASP A 280 -14.49 -6.12 37.39
N TRP A 281 -15.82 -6.24 37.26
CA TRP A 281 -16.52 -5.93 36.02
C TRP A 281 -16.58 -4.42 35.76
N GLN A 282 -16.80 -3.62 36.81
CA GLN A 282 -16.71 -2.16 36.70
C GLN A 282 -15.28 -1.72 36.38
N THR A 283 -14.27 -2.33 37.00
CA THR A 283 -12.86 -2.07 36.71
C THR A 283 -12.50 -2.46 35.28
N LEU A 284 -13.01 -3.59 34.78
CA LEU A 284 -12.80 -4.01 33.41
C LEU A 284 -13.42 -3.02 32.41
N LEU A 285 -14.72 -2.73 32.54
CA LEU A 285 -15.46 -1.91 31.59
C LEU A 285 -15.06 -0.42 31.63
N LYS A 286 -14.80 0.12 32.82
CA LYS A 286 -14.57 1.57 33.01
C LYS A 286 -13.11 1.99 32.99
N LEU A 287 -12.18 1.06 33.25
CA LEU A 287 -10.74 1.36 33.29
C LEU A 287 -9.95 0.53 32.27
N LYS A 288 -9.95 -0.80 32.42
CA LYS A 288 -9.02 -1.65 31.65
C LYS A 288 -9.35 -1.68 30.15
N LEU A 289 -10.61 -1.88 29.76
CA LEU A 289 -11.00 -1.92 28.35
C LEU A 289 -10.77 -0.58 27.64
N PRO A 290 -11.19 0.58 28.20
CA PRO A 290 -10.83 1.87 27.63
C PRO A 290 -9.32 2.05 27.46
N ALA A 291 -8.52 1.72 28.48
CA ALA A 291 -7.05 1.79 28.39
C ALA A 291 -6.47 0.82 27.35
N ALA A 292 -7.10 -0.34 27.12
CA ALA A 292 -6.69 -1.34 26.15
C ALA A 292 -7.09 -1.02 24.71
N MET A 293 -8.00 -0.06 24.47
CA MET A 293 -8.53 0.22 23.13
C MET A 293 -7.45 0.45 22.06
N PRO A 294 -6.38 1.25 22.28
CA PRO A 294 -5.33 1.43 21.29
C PRO A 294 -4.62 0.10 20.94
N PHE A 295 -4.45 -0.80 21.90
CA PHE A 295 -3.83 -2.11 21.68
C PHE A 295 -4.77 -3.05 20.91
N ILE A 296 -6.06 -3.03 21.23
CA ILE A 296 -7.07 -3.81 20.51
C ILE A 296 -7.15 -3.36 19.05
N PHE A 297 -7.19 -2.04 18.79
CA PHE A 297 -7.16 -1.52 17.43
C PHE A 297 -5.85 -1.79 16.70
N ASN A 298 -4.71 -1.77 17.40
CA ASN A 298 -3.45 -2.22 16.83
C ASN A 298 -3.52 -3.68 16.35
N ALA A 299 -4.09 -4.58 17.16
CA ALA A 299 -4.32 -5.95 16.73
C ALA A 299 -5.31 -6.07 15.56
N LEU A 300 -6.43 -5.33 15.58
CA LEU A 300 -7.38 -5.32 14.45
C LEU A 300 -6.67 -4.90 13.15
N LYS A 301 -5.85 -3.85 13.19
CA LYS A 301 -5.06 -3.38 12.04
C LYS A 301 -4.10 -4.46 11.53
N ILE A 302 -3.32 -5.09 12.41
CA ILE A 302 -2.41 -6.20 12.06
C ILE A 302 -3.20 -7.38 11.48
N ASN A 303 -4.33 -7.73 12.11
CA ASN A 303 -5.16 -8.84 11.68
C ASN A 303 -5.81 -8.60 10.32
N SER A 304 -6.08 -7.35 9.93
CA SER A 304 -6.72 -7.04 8.66
C SER A 304 -5.85 -7.45 7.47
N THR A 305 -4.53 -7.28 7.60
CA THR A 305 -3.56 -7.68 6.58
C THR A 305 -3.26 -9.18 6.66
N LEU A 306 -3.08 -9.72 7.86
CA LEU A 306 -2.86 -11.16 8.07
C LEU A 306 -4.03 -12.00 7.57
N ALA A 307 -5.27 -11.54 7.72
CA ALA A 307 -6.45 -12.27 7.26
C ALA A 307 -6.46 -12.45 5.73
N LEU A 308 -6.10 -11.41 4.98
CA LEU A 308 -5.99 -11.52 3.52
C LEU A 308 -4.85 -12.45 3.11
N ILE A 309 -3.68 -12.31 3.72
CA ILE A 309 -2.54 -13.19 3.47
C ILE A 309 -2.93 -14.65 3.76
N GLY A 310 -3.58 -14.89 4.90
CA GLY A 310 -4.03 -16.21 5.32
C GLY A 310 -5.03 -16.85 4.37
N ALA A 311 -6.04 -16.09 3.93
CA ALA A 311 -7.02 -16.59 2.97
C ALA A 311 -6.38 -16.89 1.61
N ILE A 312 -5.53 -16.01 1.09
CA ILE A 312 -4.85 -16.21 -0.20
C ILE A 312 -3.93 -17.44 -0.14
N VAL A 313 -3.14 -17.59 0.93
CA VAL A 313 -2.30 -18.79 1.12
C VAL A 313 -3.17 -20.05 1.22
N ALA A 314 -4.28 -20.00 1.96
CA ALA A 314 -5.18 -21.14 2.08
C ALA A 314 -5.85 -21.54 0.75
N GLU A 315 -6.19 -20.57 -0.10
CA GLU A 315 -6.71 -20.83 -1.44
C GLU A 315 -5.64 -21.40 -2.37
N PHE A 316 -4.41 -20.88 -2.27
CA PHE A 316 -3.26 -21.30 -3.09
C PHE A 316 -2.99 -22.81 -3.00
N PHE A 317 -3.19 -23.41 -1.82
CA PHE A 317 -2.97 -24.84 -1.58
C PHE A 317 -4.26 -25.68 -1.53
N GLY A 318 -5.43 -25.05 -1.59
CA GLY A 318 -6.63 -25.63 -1.00
C GLY A 318 -7.95 -25.43 -1.72
N THR A 319 -8.01 -24.63 -2.79
CA THR A 319 -9.25 -24.40 -3.54
C THR A 319 -9.04 -24.68 -5.02
N PRO A 320 -9.86 -25.52 -5.68
CA PRO A 320 -9.69 -25.81 -7.11
C PRO A 320 -10.60 -24.98 -8.04
N ILE A 321 -11.39 -24.02 -7.51
CA ILE A 321 -12.55 -23.46 -8.25
C ILE A 321 -12.48 -21.94 -8.43
N VAL A 322 -12.35 -21.18 -7.34
CA VAL A 322 -12.48 -19.71 -7.32
C VAL A 322 -11.79 -19.12 -6.09
N GLY A 323 -11.28 -17.91 -6.20
CA GLY A 323 -10.53 -17.20 -5.15
C GLY A 323 -9.25 -16.60 -5.70
N MET A 324 -8.81 -15.49 -5.10
CA MET A 324 -7.61 -14.77 -5.53
C MET A 324 -6.36 -15.67 -5.49
N GLY A 325 -6.19 -16.46 -4.42
CA GLY A 325 -5.03 -17.35 -4.28
C GLY A 325 -5.05 -18.52 -5.26
N PHE A 326 -6.25 -19.03 -5.56
CA PHE A 326 -6.46 -20.03 -6.61
C PHE A 326 -6.12 -19.46 -8.00
N ARG A 327 -6.57 -18.24 -8.30
CA ARG A 327 -6.29 -17.59 -9.58
C ARG A 327 -4.80 -17.34 -9.74
N ILE A 328 -4.14 -16.81 -8.72
CA ILE A 328 -2.68 -16.57 -8.74
C ILE A 328 -1.92 -17.87 -9.05
N SER A 329 -2.20 -18.96 -8.33
CA SER A 329 -1.52 -20.26 -8.52
C SER A 329 -1.81 -20.92 -9.87
N THR A 330 -3.02 -20.77 -10.40
CA THR A 330 -3.39 -21.38 -11.68
C THR A 330 -2.86 -20.57 -12.87
N GLU A 331 -2.94 -19.25 -12.81
CA GLU A 331 -2.57 -18.37 -13.91
C GLU A 331 -1.04 -18.25 -14.08
N ILE A 332 -0.27 -18.39 -12.99
CA ILE A 332 1.20 -18.48 -13.11
C ILE A 332 1.62 -19.74 -13.88
N GLY A 333 0.94 -20.87 -13.68
CA GLY A 333 1.17 -22.11 -14.45
C GLY A 333 0.78 -21.98 -15.92
N ARG A 334 -0.15 -21.09 -16.25
CA ARG A 334 -0.58 -20.75 -17.62
C ARG A 334 0.27 -19.64 -18.26
N MET A 335 1.28 -19.13 -17.55
CA MET A 335 2.07 -17.96 -17.96
C MET A 335 1.23 -16.69 -18.21
N ASN A 336 0.04 -16.60 -17.61
CA ASN A 336 -0.86 -15.45 -17.71
C ASN A 336 -0.53 -14.43 -16.60
N VAL A 337 0.66 -13.84 -16.71
CA VAL A 337 1.31 -13.09 -15.63
C VAL A 337 0.61 -11.76 -15.34
N ASP A 338 0.02 -11.11 -16.33
CA ASP A 338 -0.86 -9.95 -16.11
C ASP A 338 -2.06 -10.27 -15.22
N MET A 339 -2.68 -11.45 -15.35
CA MET A 339 -3.76 -11.87 -14.45
C MET A 339 -3.26 -12.11 -13.03
N VAL A 340 -2.06 -12.69 -12.88
CA VAL A 340 -1.41 -12.86 -11.57
C VAL A 340 -1.20 -11.50 -10.90
N TRP A 341 -0.63 -10.54 -11.62
CA TRP A 341 -0.40 -9.20 -11.10
C TRP A 341 -1.69 -8.40 -10.89
N ALA A 342 -2.74 -8.65 -11.68
CA ALA A 342 -4.07 -8.07 -11.48
C ALA A 342 -4.69 -8.54 -10.15
N GLU A 343 -4.60 -9.83 -9.84
CA GLU A 343 -5.03 -10.38 -8.55
C GLU A 343 -4.22 -9.82 -7.38
N ILE A 344 -2.89 -9.74 -7.52
CA ILE A 344 -2.03 -9.13 -6.50
C ILE A 344 -2.40 -7.67 -6.26
N ALA A 345 -2.65 -6.89 -7.33
CA ALA A 345 -3.03 -5.49 -7.24
C ALA A 345 -4.38 -5.32 -6.53
N ILE A 346 -5.37 -6.15 -6.87
CA ILE A 346 -6.70 -6.13 -6.24
C ILE A 346 -6.61 -6.56 -4.77
N ALA A 347 -5.82 -7.59 -4.45
CA ALA A 347 -5.58 -8.03 -3.08
C ALA A 347 -4.91 -6.92 -2.25
N ALA A 348 -3.89 -6.24 -2.81
CA ALA A 348 -3.21 -5.11 -2.17
C ALA A 348 -4.17 -3.93 -1.94
N LEU A 349 -5.01 -3.60 -2.92
CA LEU A 349 -6.03 -2.56 -2.80
C LEU A 349 -7.05 -2.92 -1.71
N ALA A 350 -7.59 -4.13 -1.75
CA ALA A 350 -8.55 -4.61 -0.77
C ALA A 350 -7.99 -4.61 0.66
N GLY A 351 -6.73 -5.05 0.84
CA GLY A 351 -6.07 -5.02 2.16
C GLY A 351 -5.80 -3.62 2.66
N SER A 352 -5.40 -2.71 1.77
CA SER A 352 -5.21 -1.31 2.11
C SER A 352 -6.53 -0.64 2.52
N ILE A 353 -7.63 -0.94 1.81
CA ILE A 353 -8.98 -0.47 2.17
C ILE A 353 -9.39 -1.04 3.51
N PHE A 354 -9.20 -2.34 3.74
CA PHE A 354 -9.60 -2.98 4.99
C PHE A 354 -8.83 -2.40 6.19
N TYR A 355 -7.51 -2.28 6.07
CA TYR A 355 -6.68 -1.59 7.07
C TYR A 355 -7.15 -0.14 7.30
N GLY A 356 -7.40 0.59 6.22
CA GLY A 356 -7.86 1.98 6.26
C GLY A 356 -9.18 2.15 7.02
N ILE A 357 -10.15 1.24 6.80
CA ILE A 357 -11.42 1.22 7.53
C ILE A 357 -11.17 1.06 9.04
N ILE A 358 -10.29 0.13 9.43
CA ILE A 358 -9.96 -0.07 10.85
C ILE A 358 -9.25 1.16 11.44
N ALA A 359 -8.29 1.74 10.73
CA ALA A 359 -7.55 2.92 11.18
C ALA A 359 -8.46 4.16 11.33
N LEU A 360 -9.42 4.36 10.43
CA LEU A 360 -10.41 5.42 10.55
C LEU A 360 -11.35 5.18 11.73
N THR A 361 -11.75 3.92 11.95
CA THR A 361 -12.58 3.52 13.10
C THR A 361 -11.85 3.75 14.43
N GLU A 362 -10.56 3.39 14.50
CA GLU A 362 -9.70 3.66 15.66
C GLU A 362 -9.68 5.16 15.97
N ARG A 363 -9.41 6.01 14.98
CA ARG A 363 -9.34 7.47 15.17
C ARG A 363 -10.63 8.04 15.75
N ALA A 364 -11.79 7.52 15.33
CA ALA A 364 -13.09 7.93 15.86
C ALA A 364 -13.33 7.46 17.29
N VAL A 365 -12.89 6.24 17.65
CA VAL A 365 -13.17 5.62 18.96
C VAL A 365 -12.15 6.03 20.03
N THR A 366 -10.88 6.23 19.67
CA THR A 366 -9.78 6.57 20.58
C THR A 366 -9.37 8.04 20.50
N PHE A 367 -10.28 8.92 20.08
CA PHE A 367 -10.04 10.37 19.93
C PHE A 367 -9.51 11.04 21.22
N TRP A 368 -9.83 10.46 22.38
CA TRP A 368 -9.43 10.95 23.69
C TRP A 368 -7.98 10.64 24.04
N HIS A 369 -7.36 9.63 23.41
CA HIS A 369 -6.04 9.13 23.78
C HIS A 369 -4.93 10.06 23.27
N PRO A 370 -3.88 10.37 24.07
CA PRO A 370 -2.81 11.30 23.68
C PRO A 370 -2.11 10.96 22.35
N SER A 371 -2.02 9.67 22.00
CA SER A 371 -1.40 9.22 20.75
C SER A 371 -2.14 9.68 19.48
N ILE A 372 -3.41 10.09 19.58
CA ILE A 372 -4.22 10.60 18.45
C ILE A 372 -4.26 12.13 18.44
N ARG A 373 -3.95 12.80 19.57
CA ARG A 373 -4.05 14.27 19.69
C ARG A 373 -2.91 15.04 19.01
N GLY A 374 -1.81 14.37 18.64
CA GLY A 374 -0.63 14.99 18.02
C GLY A 374 -0.47 14.78 16.51
N GLY A 375 -1.51 14.29 15.82
CA GLY A 375 -1.47 13.92 14.39
C GLY A 375 -2.47 14.64 13.51
#